data_AF-A0A418Y924-F1
#
_entry.id   AF-A0A418Y924-F1
#
_cell.length_a   1.000
_cell.length_b   1.000
_cell.length_c   1.000
_cell.angle_alpha   90.00
_cell.angle_beta   90.00
_cell.angle_gamma   90.00
#
_symmetry.space_group_name_H-M   'P 1'
#
loop_
_entity.id
_entity.type
_entity.pdbx_description
1 polymer ?
#
loop_
_entity_poly.entity_id
_entity_poly.type
_entity_poly.pdbx_seq_one_letter_code
_entity_poly.pdbx_strand_id
1 'polypeptide(L)'
;MSNWDDFAQLCKPCFSDCTFKDELISECGGKEDLAWVVYRHTQDTALEWMRKKVPALGNKTPRKCLGANLNQLKDVLLSFPC
;
A
#
# COMPACT_ATOMS: atom_id res chain seq x y z
N MET A 1 -8.23 -1.20 -18.80
CA MET A 1 -8.19 -0.65 -17.42
C MET A 1 -7.53 -1.70 -16.54
N SER A 2 -6.47 -1.35 -15.84
CA SER A 2 -5.78 -2.28 -14.94
C SER A 2 -6.60 -2.43 -13.65
N ASN A 3 -6.85 -3.66 -13.17
CA ASN A 3 -7.58 -3.92 -11.91
C ASN A 3 -7.09 -3.07 -10.72
N TRP A 4 -5.81 -2.70 -10.74
CA TRP A 4 -5.21 -1.83 -9.73
C TRP A 4 -5.83 -0.44 -9.64
N ASP A 5 -6.07 0.24 -10.77
CA ASP A 5 -6.52 1.63 -10.77
C ASP A 5 -7.93 1.74 -10.20
N ASP A 6 -8.82 0.86 -10.65
CA ASP A 6 -10.19 0.73 -10.14
C ASP A 6 -10.20 0.46 -8.62
N PHE A 7 -9.41 -0.53 -8.19
CA PHE A 7 -9.30 -0.87 -6.78
C PHE A 7 -8.71 0.26 -5.92
N ALA A 8 -7.70 0.97 -6.42
CA ALA A 8 -7.13 2.12 -5.72
C ALA A 8 -8.14 3.26 -5.59
N GLN A 9 -8.94 3.54 -6.62
CA GLN A 9 -10.02 4.54 -6.54
C GLN A 9 -11.08 4.16 -5.49
N LEU A 10 -11.40 2.87 -5.33
CA LEU A 10 -12.30 2.39 -4.27
C LEU A 10 -11.71 2.60 -2.86
N CYS A 11 -10.39 2.55 -2.72
CA CYS A 11 -9.69 2.75 -1.45
C CYS A 11 -9.55 4.24 -1.08
N LYS A 12 -9.55 5.14 -2.07
CA LYS A 12 -9.42 6.58 -1.90
C LYS A 12 -10.34 7.21 -0.84
N PRO A 13 -11.67 6.94 -0.81
CA PRO A 13 -12.54 7.52 0.23
C PRO A 13 -12.11 7.13 1.64
N CYS A 14 -11.68 5.87 1.86
CA CYS A 14 -11.20 5.39 3.15
C CYS A 14 -9.95 6.16 3.62
N PHE A 15 -9.10 6.58 2.67
CA PHE A 15 -7.91 7.37 2.97
C PHE A 15 -8.23 8.81 3.44
N SER A 16 -9.48 9.27 3.30
CA SER A 16 -9.89 10.60 3.79
C SER A 16 -9.75 10.74 5.30
N ASP A 17 -9.93 9.65 6.05
CA ASP A 17 -9.84 9.59 7.51
C ASP A 17 -8.41 9.38 8.02
N CYS A 18 -7.45 9.11 7.15
CA CYS A 18 -6.05 8.94 7.55
C CYS A 18 -5.47 10.24 8.09
N THR A 19 -4.90 10.23 9.30
CA THR A 19 -4.31 11.42 9.94
C THR A 19 -2.83 11.63 9.57
N PHE A 20 -2.19 10.61 8.98
CA PHE A 20 -0.77 10.57 8.64
C PHE A 20 -0.56 10.40 7.11
N LYS A 21 -1.43 11.00 6.30
CA LYS A 21 -1.46 10.83 4.83
C LYS A 21 -0.12 11.13 4.18
N ASP A 22 0.45 12.31 4.45
CA ASP A 22 1.73 12.75 3.89
C ASP A 22 2.86 11.78 4.25
N GLU A 23 2.89 11.30 5.49
CA GLU A 23 3.90 10.35 5.94
C GLU A 23 3.75 9.00 5.23
N LEU A 24 2.53 8.51 5.06
CA LEU A 24 2.28 7.25 4.35
C LEU A 24 2.63 7.37 2.86
N ILE A 25 2.26 8.48 2.20
CA ILE A 25 2.59 8.74 0.80
C ILE A 25 4.11 8.80 0.62
N SER A 26 4.82 9.45 1.55
CA SER A 26 6.28 9.51 1.56
C SER A 26 6.91 8.11 1.72
N GLU A 27 6.40 7.29 2.65
CA GLU A 27 6.85 5.90 2.82
C GLU A 27 6.53 5.02 1.60
N CYS A 28 5.46 5.34 0.86
CA CYS A 28 5.10 4.74 -0.43
C CYS A 28 5.90 5.30 -1.63
N GLY A 29 6.89 6.16 -1.39
CA GLY A 29 7.75 6.73 -2.44
C GLY A 29 7.00 7.70 -3.36
N GLY A 30 6.10 8.50 -2.78
CA GLY A 30 5.30 9.50 -3.47
C GLY A 30 4.10 8.94 -4.25
N LYS A 31 3.77 7.66 -4.09
CA LYS A 31 2.68 6.99 -4.82
C LYS A 31 1.41 6.97 -3.99
N GLU A 32 0.51 7.90 -4.28
CA GLU A 32 -0.77 8.04 -3.58
C GLU A 32 -1.67 6.81 -3.75
N ASP A 33 -1.70 6.22 -4.95
CA ASP A 33 -2.49 5.01 -5.24
C ASP A 33 -2.12 3.85 -4.29
N LEU A 34 -0.83 3.72 -4.00
CA LEU A 34 -0.31 2.73 -3.05
C LEU A 34 -0.68 3.07 -1.62
N ALA A 35 -0.56 4.34 -1.23
CA ALA A 35 -0.90 4.77 0.12
C ALA A 35 -2.38 4.50 0.44
N TRP A 36 -3.29 4.72 -0.52
CA TRP A 36 -4.72 4.46 -0.35
C TRP A 36 -5.00 2.98 -0.08
N VAL A 37 -4.41 2.11 -0.91
CA VAL A 37 -4.59 0.65 -0.81
C VAL A 37 -3.96 0.11 0.48
N VAL A 38 -2.74 0.54 0.81
CA VAL A 38 -2.08 0.12 2.06
C VAL A 38 -2.93 0.53 3.26
N TYR A 39 -3.35 1.79 3.33
CA TYR A 39 -4.19 2.26 4.43
C TYR A 39 -5.50 1.49 4.54
N ARG A 40 -6.13 1.11 3.42
CA ARG A 40 -7.35 0.31 3.43
C ARG A 40 -7.17 -1.03 4.18
N HIS A 41 -6.04 -1.69 4.04
CA HIS A 41 -5.80 -3.01 4.65
C HIS A 41 -5.26 -2.95 6.08
N THR A 42 -4.47 -1.93 6.40
CA THR A 42 -3.70 -1.88 7.66
C THR A 42 -4.12 -0.74 8.57
N GLN A 43 -4.90 0.21 8.05
CA GLN A 43 -5.42 1.38 8.76
C GLN A 43 -4.31 2.07 9.57
N ASP A 44 -4.48 2.24 10.88
CA ASP A 44 -3.52 2.89 11.78
C ASP A 44 -2.12 2.27 11.78
N THR A 45 -1.99 0.99 11.42
CA THR A 45 -0.69 0.28 11.37
C THR A 45 0.01 0.37 10.02
N ALA A 46 -0.48 1.19 9.08
CA ALA A 46 0.07 1.29 7.72
C ALA A 46 1.55 1.66 7.67
N LEU A 47 1.98 2.60 8.50
CA LEU A 47 3.38 3.01 8.58
C LEU A 47 4.28 1.87 9.10
N GLU A 48 3.82 1.14 10.11
CA GLU A 48 4.53 -0.02 10.64
C GLU A 48 4.58 -1.14 9.60
N TRP A 49 3.48 -1.40 8.89
CA TRP A 49 3.42 -2.41 7.85
C TRP A 49 4.40 -2.13 6.70
N MET A 50 4.52 -0.87 6.27
CA MET A 50 5.50 -0.45 5.26
C MET A 50 6.95 -0.74 5.65
N ARG A 51 7.23 -0.79 6.95
CA ARG A 51 8.56 -1.05 7.54
C ARG A 51 8.74 -2.51 7.99
N LYS A 52 7.67 -3.28 8.14
CA LYS A 52 7.69 -4.68 8.58
C LYS A 52 8.00 -5.62 7.42
N LYS A 53 8.66 -6.74 7.73
CA LYS A 53 8.88 -7.81 6.75
C LYS A 53 7.57 -8.54 6.48
N VAL A 54 7.19 -8.63 5.21
CA VAL A 54 5.97 -9.32 4.78
C VAL A 54 6.39 -10.64 4.12
N PRO A 55 5.93 -11.81 4.64
CA PRO A 55 6.25 -13.11 4.07
C PRO A 55 5.89 -13.24 2.58
N ALA A 56 4.73 -12.70 2.19
CA ALA A 56 4.26 -12.68 0.79
C ALA A 56 5.18 -11.88 -0.16
N LEU A 57 6.03 -10.99 0.36
CA LEU A 57 7.03 -10.26 -0.43
C LEU A 57 8.42 -10.93 -0.39
N GLY A 58 8.49 -12.19 0.04
CA GLY A 58 9.75 -12.90 0.24
C GLY A 58 10.52 -12.37 1.45
N ASN A 59 9.82 -12.08 2.55
CA ASN A 59 10.38 -11.47 3.78
C ASN A 59 11.05 -10.10 3.57
N LYS A 60 10.68 -9.38 2.51
CA LYS A 60 11.07 -7.99 2.26
C LYS A 60 10.04 -7.04 2.86
N THR A 61 10.46 -5.79 3.06
CA THR A 61 9.54 -4.72 3.46
C THR A 61 8.85 -4.13 2.23
N PRO A 62 7.58 -3.72 2.32
CA PRO A 62 6.87 -3.06 1.22
C PRO A 62 7.64 -1.87 0.66
N ARG A 63 8.26 -1.08 1.54
CA ARG A 63 9.13 0.05 1.15
C ARG A 63 10.31 -0.37 0.25
N LYS A 64 10.90 -1.55 0.46
CA LYS A 64 11.96 -2.08 -0.42
C LYS A 64 11.43 -2.57 -1.77
N CYS A 65 10.14 -2.87 -1.87
CA CYS A 65 9.53 -3.32 -3.11
C CYS A 65 9.14 -2.16 -4.05
N LEU A 66 9.14 -0.90 -3.59
CA LEU A 66 8.68 0.26 -4.37
C LEU A 66 9.48 0.56 -5.66
N GLY A 67 10.67 -0.01 -5.80
CA GLY A 67 11.47 0.03 -7.03
C GLY A 67 11.18 -1.17 -7.93
N ALA A 68 12.13 -2.09 -8.01
CA ALA A 68 12.09 -3.21 -8.96
C ALA A 68 10.96 -4.24 -8.72
N ASN A 69 10.33 -4.25 -7.54
CA ASN A 69 9.31 -5.25 -7.18
C ASN A 69 7.92 -4.63 -6.98
N LEU A 70 7.67 -3.48 -7.62
CA LEU A 70 6.42 -2.73 -7.44
C LEU A 70 5.20 -3.55 -7.86
N ASN A 71 5.31 -4.26 -8.99
CA ASN A 71 4.23 -5.12 -9.48
C ASN A 71 3.91 -6.26 -8.51
N GLN A 72 4.93 -6.88 -7.90
CA GLN A 72 4.73 -7.91 -6.88
C GLN A 72 4.04 -7.33 -5.64
N LEU A 73 4.39 -6.11 -5.24
CA LEU A 73 3.71 -5.43 -4.13
C LEU A 73 2.23 -5.18 -4.44
N LYS A 74 1.93 -4.72 -5.65
CA LYS A 74 0.54 -4.49 -6.10
C LYS A 74 -0.27 -5.79 -6.14
N ASP A 75 0.32 -6.86 -6.64
CA ASP A 75 -0.32 -8.19 -6.72
C ASP A 75 -0.63 -8.76 -5.33
N VAL A 76 0.33 -8.63 -4.41
CA VAL A 76 0.14 -9.01 -3.00
C VAL A 76 -0.99 -8.22 -2.37
N LEU A 77 -1.02 -6.89 -2.54
CA LEU A 77 -2.08 -6.02 -2.02
C LEU A 77 -3.46 -6.38 -2.59
N LEU A 78 -3.56 -6.63 -3.90
CA LEU A 78 -4.81 -7.07 -4.53
C LEU A 78 -5.28 -8.46 -4.06
N SER A 79 -4.36 -9.29 -3.57
CA SER A 79 -4.67 -10.62 -3.03
C SER A 79 -5.12 -10.59 -1.57
N PHE A 80 -5.03 -9.44 -0.86
CA PHE A 80 -5.56 -9.34 0.49
C PHE A 80 -7.10 -9.36 0.45
N PRO A 81 -7.76 -10.17 1.28
CA PRO A 81 -9.20 -10.07 1.45
C PRO A 81 -9.55 -8.69 2.00
N CYS A 82 -10.57 -8.06 1.40
CA CYS A 82 -11.08 -6.74 1.76
C CYS A 82 -12.26 -6.79 2.71
#